data_AF-A0AAJ8WJC4-F1
#
_entry.id   AF-A0AAJ8WJC4-F1
#
_cell.length_a   1.000
_cell.length_b   1.000
_cell.length_c   1.000
_cell.angle_alpha   90.00
_cell.angle_beta   90.00
_cell.angle_gamma   90.00
#
_symmetry.space_group_name_H-M   'P 1'
#
loop_
_entity.id
_entity.type
_entity.pdbx_description
1 polymer ?
#
loop_
_entity_poly.entity_id
_entity_poly.type
_entity_poly.pdbx_seq_one_letter_code
_entity_poly.pdbx_strand_id
1 'polypeptide(L)'
;MINPSEVGKSGEMVRLRTLESIWIQGKLRMWGRWSYIGGGSGGNMFNQLLSSGKITKTAINDALRRIKKSGITKPELEAFLREILDSKNKSGLAFCSDEEGLKIDGVIGTTLVREGHSGLYSIIVNRYRLRKSKRLMAEELQVKHPEWCYMTCRRRIDSWLSLAESMLYAPMCDKFGTNSDRFYLKSEPVND
;
A
#
# COMPACT_ATOMS: atom_id res chain seq x y z
N MET A 1 -18.19 -14.03 -16.91
CA MET A 1 -17.80 -12.87 -16.09
C MET A 1 -16.99 -11.93 -16.97
N ILE A 2 -17.60 -10.86 -17.47
CA ILE A 2 -17.00 -9.94 -18.44
C ILE A 2 -16.33 -8.82 -17.64
N ASN A 3 -15.03 -8.91 -17.43
CA ASN A 3 -14.24 -7.77 -17.00
C ASN A 3 -13.19 -7.53 -18.09
N PRO A 4 -13.23 -6.42 -18.83
CA PRO A 4 -12.24 -6.16 -19.87
C PRO A 4 -10.85 -6.09 -19.22
N SER A 5 -9.95 -6.94 -19.68
CA SER A 5 -8.54 -7.01 -19.28
C SER A 5 -7.81 -5.69 -19.55
N GLU A 6 -8.32 -4.89 -20.49
CA GLU A 6 -7.75 -3.63 -20.94
C GLU A 6 -8.87 -2.63 -21.27
N VAL A 7 -9.08 -1.62 -20.39
CA VAL A 7 -9.87 -0.41 -20.72
C VAL A 7 -8.90 0.71 -21.07
N GLY A 8 -8.30 0.63 -22.26
CA GLY A 8 -7.36 1.63 -22.78
C GLY A 8 -6.88 1.28 -24.18
N LYS A 9 -6.55 2.30 -24.98
CA LYS A 9 -6.01 2.13 -26.34
C LYS A 9 -4.66 1.40 -26.27
N SER A 10 -4.48 0.38 -27.10
CA SER A 10 -3.23 -0.36 -27.26
C SER A 10 -2.08 0.62 -27.54
N GLY A 11 -1.08 0.68 -26.66
CA GLY A 11 0.11 1.54 -26.81
C GLY A 11 0.40 2.54 -25.68
N GLU A 12 -0.46 2.68 -24.66
CA GLU A 12 -0.07 3.39 -23.43
C GLU A 12 0.91 2.54 -22.60
N MET A 13 2.21 2.67 -22.86
CA MET A 13 3.32 1.85 -22.33
C MET A 13 3.50 1.84 -20.80
N VAL A 14 2.58 2.41 -20.00
CA VAL A 14 2.81 2.70 -18.57
C VAL A 14 1.59 2.35 -17.69
N ARG A 15 0.63 1.57 -18.19
CA ARG A 15 -0.58 1.24 -17.40
C ARG A 15 -0.64 -0.24 -17.04
N LEU A 16 -0.64 -0.51 -15.73
CA LEU A 16 -0.88 -1.83 -15.19
C LEU A 16 -2.29 -2.33 -15.51
N ARG A 17 -2.43 -3.63 -15.72
CA ARG A 17 -3.74 -4.30 -15.81
C ARG A 17 -4.44 -4.27 -14.45
N THR A 18 -5.73 -4.56 -14.45
CA THR A 18 -6.58 -4.47 -13.25
C THR A 18 -6.04 -5.31 -12.09
N LEU A 19 -5.62 -6.55 -12.33
CA LEU A 19 -5.12 -7.43 -11.26
C LEU A 19 -3.73 -7.02 -10.76
N GLU A 20 -2.86 -6.58 -11.67
CA GLU A 20 -1.53 -6.05 -11.34
C GLU A 20 -1.65 -4.80 -10.46
N SER A 21 -2.55 -3.89 -10.85
CA SER A 21 -2.92 -2.70 -10.08
C SER A 21 -3.44 -3.08 -8.69
N ILE A 22 -4.39 -4.01 -8.59
CA ILE A 22 -4.94 -4.43 -7.30
C ILE A 22 -3.84 -5.02 -6.41
N TRP A 23 -2.94 -5.82 -6.98
CA TRP A 23 -1.86 -6.46 -6.25
C TRP A 23 -0.86 -5.44 -5.70
N ILE A 24 -0.33 -4.55 -6.56
CA ILE A 24 0.67 -3.56 -6.12
C ILE A 24 0.06 -2.57 -5.12
N GLN A 25 -1.18 -2.13 -5.37
CA GLN A 25 -1.89 -1.26 -4.43
C GLN A 25 -2.14 -1.96 -3.10
N GLY A 26 -2.39 -3.27 -3.10
CA GLY A 26 -2.48 -4.09 -1.89
C GLY A 26 -1.17 -4.06 -1.09
N LYS A 27 -0.04 -4.35 -1.74
CA LYS A 27 1.30 -4.30 -1.13
C LYS A 27 1.64 -2.92 -0.60
N LEU A 28 1.34 -1.86 -1.35
CA LEU A 28 1.59 -0.49 -0.91
C LEU A 28 0.70 -0.06 0.26
N ARG A 29 -0.56 -0.51 0.33
CA ARG A 29 -1.41 -0.28 1.51
C ARG A 29 -0.89 -1.01 2.75
N MET A 30 -0.37 -2.23 2.58
CA MET A 30 0.28 -3.00 3.64
C MET A 30 1.52 -2.27 4.16
N TRP A 31 2.43 -1.88 3.27
CA TRP A 31 3.61 -1.09 3.62
C TRP A 31 3.27 0.28 4.21
N GLY A 32 2.26 0.96 3.70
CA GLY A 32 1.82 2.25 4.22
C GLY A 32 1.38 2.17 5.68
N ARG A 33 0.63 1.13 6.05
CA ARG A 33 0.28 0.83 7.44
C ARG A 33 1.51 0.53 8.30
N TRP A 34 2.40 -0.33 7.80
CA TRP A 34 3.61 -0.73 8.51
C TRP A 34 4.58 0.45 8.73
N SER A 35 4.87 1.21 7.69
CA SER A 35 5.81 2.35 7.70
C SER A 35 5.27 3.57 8.47
N TYR A 36 3.95 3.73 8.59
CA TYR A 36 3.35 4.74 9.46
C TYR A 36 3.64 4.44 10.95
N ILE A 37 3.67 3.16 11.32
CA ILE A 37 3.96 2.68 12.70
C ILE A 37 5.47 2.64 12.99
N GLY A 38 6.31 2.84 11.97
CA GLY A 38 7.78 2.74 11.99
C GLY A 38 8.55 3.77 12.84
N GLY A 39 8.00 4.14 14.00
CA GLY A 39 8.71 4.62 15.17
C GLY A 39 8.61 3.69 16.39
N GLY A 40 8.01 2.49 16.30
CA GLY A 40 8.25 1.43 17.30
C GLY A 40 7.14 0.41 17.57
N SER A 41 7.53 -0.87 17.59
CA SER A 41 7.10 -1.96 18.49
C SER A 41 5.63 -2.44 18.52
N GLY A 42 4.63 -1.60 18.25
CA GLY A 42 3.22 -1.94 18.47
C GLY A 42 2.63 -2.96 17.47
N GLY A 43 2.99 -2.86 16.19
CA GLY A 43 2.44 -3.71 15.13
C GLY A 43 2.93 -5.17 15.17
N ASN A 44 4.21 -5.38 15.48
CA ASN A 44 4.83 -6.70 15.53
C ASN A 44 4.30 -7.55 16.70
N MET A 45 3.91 -6.91 17.81
CA MET A 45 3.39 -7.61 18.98
C MET A 45 1.97 -8.16 18.81
N PHE A 46 1.10 -7.42 18.11
CA PHE A 46 -0.24 -7.92 17.80
C PHE A 46 -0.19 -9.08 16.80
N ASN A 47 0.77 -9.03 15.86
CA ASN A 47 1.02 -10.15 14.95
C ASN A 47 1.44 -11.41 15.71
N GLN A 48 2.32 -11.30 16.72
CA GLN A 48 2.67 -12.42 17.61
C GLN A 48 1.49 -12.94 18.46
N LEU A 49 0.64 -12.04 18.94
CA LEU A 49 -0.56 -12.38 19.71
C LEU A 49 -1.65 -13.07 18.88
N LEU A 50 -1.77 -12.69 17.60
CA LEU A 50 -2.74 -13.26 16.67
C LEU A 50 -2.23 -14.56 16.03
N SER A 51 -0.91 -14.70 15.82
CA SER A 51 -0.30 -15.92 15.26
C SER A 51 -0.22 -17.07 16.27
N SER A 52 -0.20 -16.79 17.58
CA SER A 52 -0.04 -17.81 18.63
C SER A 52 -1.29 -18.67 18.87
N GLY A 53 -2.44 -18.34 18.28
CA GLY A 53 -3.69 -19.08 18.36
C GLY A 53 -4.37 -19.09 19.75
N LYS A 54 -3.67 -18.68 20.82
CA LYS A 54 -4.20 -18.56 22.18
C LYS A 54 -3.85 -17.19 22.76
N ILE A 55 -4.85 -16.31 22.84
CA ILE A 55 -4.72 -15.00 23.47
C ILE A 55 -4.90 -15.17 24.98
N THR A 56 -3.82 -15.02 25.76
CA THR A 56 -3.86 -15.08 27.23
C THR A 56 -3.97 -13.69 27.85
N LYS A 57 -4.59 -13.58 29.03
CA LYS A 57 -4.76 -12.31 29.77
C LYS A 57 -3.41 -11.63 30.07
N THR A 58 -2.37 -12.42 30.32
CA THR A 58 -0.99 -11.96 30.50
C THR A 58 -0.41 -11.35 29.24
N ALA A 59 -0.57 -12.00 28.08
CA ALA A 59 -0.07 -11.48 26.81
C ALA A 59 -0.78 -10.17 26.40
N ILE A 60 -2.09 -10.05 26.70
CA ILE A 60 -2.83 -8.79 26.52
C ILE A 60 -2.26 -7.69 27.43
N ASN A 61 -2.06 -7.98 28.71
CA ASN A 61 -1.57 -6.98 29.66
C ASN A 61 -0.15 -6.51 29.35
N ASP A 62 0.72 -7.40 28.88
CA ASP A 62 2.07 -7.04 28.44
C ASP A 62 2.06 -6.19 27.17
N ALA A 63 1.16 -6.49 26.23
CA ALA A 63 0.94 -5.65 25.05
C ALA A 63 0.48 -4.25 25.42
N LEU A 64 -0.52 -4.14 26.29
CA LEU A 64 -1.00 -2.85 26.81
C LEU A 64 0.11 -2.06 27.53
N ARG A 65 0.95 -2.75 28.32
CA ARG A 65 2.06 -2.12 29.06
C ARG A 65 3.14 -1.56 28.11
N ARG A 66 3.46 -2.28 27.03
CA ARG A 66 4.47 -1.85 26.05
C ARG A 66 3.96 -0.74 25.12
N ILE A 67 2.68 -0.78 24.74
CA ILE A 67 2.02 0.29 23.96
C ILE A 67 1.97 1.59 24.75
N LYS A 68 1.69 1.51 26.05
CA LYS A 68 1.75 2.67 26.95
C LYS A 68 3.18 3.25 27.05
N LYS A 69 4.20 2.40 26.95
CA LYS A 69 5.62 2.81 26.95
C LYS A 69 6.05 3.44 25.62
N SER A 70 5.39 3.10 24.51
CA SER A 70 5.66 3.66 23.18
C SER A 70 4.88 4.96 22.87
N GLY A 71 4.19 5.53 23.86
CA GLY A 71 3.55 6.85 23.74
C GLY A 71 2.20 6.87 23.02
N ILE A 72 1.58 5.71 22.74
CA ILE A 72 0.27 5.63 22.09
C ILE A 72 -0.83 5.84 23.14
N THR A 73 -1.77 6.72 22.84
CA THR A 73 -2.89 7.02 23.75
C THR A 73 -3.99 5.96 23.67
N LYS A 74 -4.77 5.80 24.74
CA LYS A 74 -5.88 4.84 24.80
C LYS A 74 -6.91 5.02 23.65
N PRO A 75 -7.29 6.24 23.24
CA PRO A 75 -8.20 6.44 22.09
C PRO A 75 -7.60 6.01 20.76
N GLU A 76 -6.31 6.26 20.52
CA GLU A 76 -5.61 5.84 19.29
C GLU A 76 -5.52 4.31 19.20
N LEU A 77 -5.27 3.65 20.34
CA LEU A 77 -5.29 2.20 20.43
C LEU A 77 -6.69 1.63 20.14
N GLU A 78 -7.74 2.24 20.68
CA GLU A 78 -9.11 1.82 20.44
C GLU A 78 -9.49 1.96 18.96
N ALA A 79 -9.11 3.07 18.33
CA ALA A 79 -9.33 3.28 16.89
C ALA A 79 -8.62 2.23 16.03
N PHE A 80 -7.38 1.88 16.38
CA PHE A 80 -6.61 0.84 15.72
C PHE A 80 -7.23 -0.56 15.88
N LEU A 81 -7.68 -0.90 17.09
CA LEU A 81 -8.35 -2.19 17.35
C LEU A 81 -9.69 -2.30 16.63
N ARG A 82 -10.45 -1.21 16.56
CA ARG A 82 -11.69 -1.14 15.75
C ARG A 82 -11.38 -1.33 14.28
N GLU A 83 -10.35 -0.66 13.74
CA GLU A 83 -9.90 -0.86 12.35
C GLU A 83 -9.47 -2.32 12.10
N ILE A 84 -8.79 -2.96 13.05
CA ILE A 84 -8.41 -4.39 12.95
C ILE A 84 -9.64 -5.29 12.94
N LEU A 85 -10.60 -5.10 13.85
CA LEU A 85 -11.82 -5.91 13.92
C LEU A 85 -12.66 -5.76 12.63
N ASP A 86 -12.77 -4.53 12.12
CA ASP A 86 -13.44 -4.25 10.84
C ASP A 86 -12.67 -4.85 9.65
N SER A 87 -11.34 -4.96 9.75
CA SER A 87 -10.48 -5.54 8.73
C SER A 87 -10.36 -7.07 8.78
N LYS A 88 -10.65 -7.71 9.93
CA LYS A 88 -10.62 -9.18 10.09
C LYS A 88 -11.64 -9.88 9.18
N ASN A 89 -12.70 -9.17 8.79
CA ASN A 89 -13.69 -9.59 7.81
C ASN A 89 -13.24 -9.35 6.34
N LYS A 90 -12.04 -8.82 6.09
CA LYS A 90 -11.52 -8.43 4.77
C LYS A 90 -10.12 -8.98 4.47
N SER A 91 -9.96 -10.31 4.47
CA SER A 91 -8.84 -11.07 3.87
C SER A 91 -7.41 -10.78 4.39
N GLY A 92 -6.47 -11.71 4.17
CA GLY A 92 -5.06 -11.64 4.63
C GLY A 92 -4.20 -10.48 4.09
N LEU A 93 -4.79 -9.52 3.38
CA LEU A 93 -4.19 -8.27 2.86
C LEU A 93 -4.07 -7.14 3.91
N ALA A 94 -4.44 -7.41 5.16
CA ALA A 94 -4.46 -6.42 6.24
C ALA A 94 -3.12 -6.32 7.00
N PHE A 95 -2.34 -7.40 7.08
CA PHE A 95 -1.16 -7.49 7.96
C PHE A 95 0.14 -7.59 7.16
N CYS A 96 1.11 -6.71 7.48
CA CYS A 96 2.46 -6.70 6.92
C CYS A 96 3.45 -7.05 8.04
N SER A 97 4.24 -8.12 7.87
CA SER A 97 5.32 -8.42 8.80
C SER A 97 6.49 -7.43 8.65
N ASP A 98 7.40 -7.36 9.63
CA ASP A 98 8.58 -6.50 9.55
C ASP A 98 9.50 -6.89 8.39
N GLU A 99 9.65 -8.20 8.12
CA GLU A 99 10.43 -8.69 6.99
C GLU A 99 9.80 -8.29 5.64
N GLU A 100 8.49 -8.45 5.50
CA GLU A 100 7.78 -8.01 4.29
C GLU A 100 7.78 -6.48 4.14
N GLY A 101 7.64 -5.75 5.24
CA GLY A 101 7.69 -4.30 5.30
C GLY A 101 9.04 -3.78 4.81
N LEU A 102 10.14 -4.34 5.33
CA LEU A 102 11.50 -4.01 4.90
C LEU A 102 11.77 -4.39 3.45
N LYS A 103 11.22 -5.53 2.95
CA LYS A 103 11.33 -5.89 1.53
C LYS A 103 10.65 -4.85 0.64
N ILE A 104 9.42 -4.46 0.97
CA ILE A 104 8.67 -3.45 0.20
C ILE A 104 9.38 -2.09 0.28
N ASP A 105 9.84 -1.69 1.47
CA ASP A 105 10.56 -0.43 1.70
C ASP A 105 11.86 -0.37 0.89
N GLY A 106 12.62 -1.47 0.87
CA GLY A 106 13.83 -1.59 0.06
C GLY A 106 13.56 -1.47 -1.45
N VAL A 107 12.47 -2.07 -1.96
CA VAL A 107 12.06 -1.91 -3.36
C VAL A 107 11.70 -0.45 -3.66
N ILE A 108 10.92 0.19 -2.80
CA ILE A 108 10.53 1.60 -2.97
C ILE A 108 11.77 2.50 -2.96
N GLY A 109 12.67 2.32 -1.99
CA GLY A 109 13.90 3.11 -1.88
C GLY A 109 14.83 2.91 -3.07
N THR A 110 15.00 1.67 -3.55
CA THR A 110 15.87 1.39 -4.70
C THR A 110 15.29 1.87 -6.02
N THR A 111 13.97 1.77 -6.23
CA THR A 111 13.32 2.11 -7.50
C THR A 111 12.98 3.60 -7.60
N LEU A 112 12.49 4.22 -6.51
CA LEU A 112 12.01 5.61 -6.58
C LEU A 112 13.00 6.62 -5.99
N VAL A 113 13.81 6.26 -5.01
CA VAL A 113 14.74 7.21 -4.38
C VAL A 113 16.10 7.16 -5.07
N ARG A 114 16.71 5.97 -5.17
CA ARG A 114 18.05 5.81 -5.76
C ARG A 114 18.10 6.15 -7.25
N GLU A 115 17.03 5.90 -8.00
CA GLU A 115 16.94 6.27 -9.43
C GLU A 115 16.53 7.74 -9.66
N GLY A 116 16.43 8.56 -8.60
CA GLY A 116 16.20 10.00 -8.71
C GLY A 116 14.74 10.44 -8.84
N HIS A 117 13.77 9.54 -8.65
CA HIS A 117 12.33 9.82 -8.74
C HIS A 117 11.70 10.24 -7.40
N SER A 118 12.36 11.13 -6.66
CA SER A 118 11.92 11.59 -5.32
C SER A 118 10.51 12.18 -5.31
N GLY A 119 10.09 12.83 -6.41
CA GLY A 119 8.72 13.32 -6.61
C GLY A 119 7.70 12.18 -6.58
N LEU A 120 7.95 11.07 -7.27
CA LEU A 120 7.06 9.90 -7.29
C LEU A 120 7.03 9.20 -5.93
N TYR A 121 8.16 9.13 -5.23
CA TYR A 121 8.21 8.65 -3.85
C TYR A 121 7.26 9.46 -2.94
N SER A 122 7.27 10.79 -3.06
CA SER A 122 6.38 11.66 -2.27
C SER A 122 4.89 11.38 -2.55
N ILE A 123 4.53 11.05 -3.79
CA ILE A 123 3.16 10.68 -4.18
C ILE A 123 2.76 9.36 -3.53
N ILE A 124 3.63 8.34 -3.54
CA ILE A 124 3.41 7.06 -2.87
C ILE A 124 3.25 7.23 -1.35
N VAL A 125 4.11 8.03 -0.72
CA VAL A 125 4.02 8.34 0.72
C VAL A 125 2.70 9.03 1.05
N ASN A 126 2.34 10.08 0.32
CA ASN A 126 1.07 10.79 0.53
C ASN A 126 -0.14 9.86 0.40
N ARG A 127 -0.13 9.00 -0.62
CA ARG A 127 -1.26 8.11 -0.92
C ARG A 127 -1.38 6.94 0.05
N TYR A 128 -0.28 6.24 0.31
CA TYR A 128 -0.31 4.94 0.99
C TYR A 128 0.07 5.02 2.46
N ARG A 129 1.05 5.85 2.81
CA ARG A 129 1.50 6.04 4.21
C ARG A 129 0.63 7.05 4.94
N LEU A 130 0.42 8.23 4.35
CA LEU A 130 -0.42 9.30 4.94
C LEU A 130 -1.91 9.17 4.59
N ARG A 131 -2.28 8.18 3.76
CA ARG A 131 -3.67 7.86 3.38
C ARG A 131 -4.46 9.04 2.81
N LYS A 132 -3.80 10.02 2.18
CA LYS A 132 -4.48 11.15 1.55
C LYS A 132 -5.37 10.69 0.40
N SER A 133 -6.53 11.32 0.28
CA SER A 133 -7.39 11.13 -0.89
C SER A 133 -6.73 11.79 -2.11
N LYS A 134 -7.00 11.26 -3.32
CA LYS A 134 -6.53 11.89 -4.57
C LYS A 134 -7.01 13.33 -4.71
N ARG A 135 -8.22 13.60 -4.19
CA ARG A 135 -8.79 14.95 -4.09
C ARG A 135 -7.93 15.86 -3.23
N LEU A 136 -7.64 15.46 -1.99
CA LEU A 136 -6.81 16.26 -1.08
C LEU A 136 -5.40 16.50 -1.65
N MET A 137 -4.80 15.48 -2.25
CA MET A 137 -3.51 15.63 -2.92
C MET A 137 -3.55 16.63 -4.09
N ALA A 138 -4.65 16.67 -4.85
CA ALA A 138 -4.85 17.61 -5.94
C ALA A 138 -5.13 19.04 -5.43
N GLU A 139 -5.88 19.19 -4.33
CA GLU A 139 -6.10 20.47 -3.65
C GLU A 139 -4.77 21.04 -3.14
N GLU A 140 -3.95 20.23 -2.45
CA GLU A 140 -2.62 20.64 -1.99
C GLU A 140 -1.67 21.00 -3.14
N LEU A 141 -1.76 20.28 -4.27
CA LEU A 141 -0.98 20.59 -5.47
C LEU A 141 -1.42 21.93 -6.09
N GLN A 142 -2.72 22.21 -6.13
CA GLN A 142 -3.27 23.46 -6.64
C GLN A 142 -2.87 24.66 -5.79
N VAL A 143 -2.81 24.50 -4.45
CA VAL A 143 -2.32 25.57 -3.56
C VAL A 143 -0.87 25.93 -3.89
N LYS A 144 -0.03 24.95 -4.26
CA LYS A 144 1.36 25.17 -4.68
C LYS A 144 1.49 25.71 -6.11
N HIS A 145 0.51 25.42 -6.96
CA HIS A 145 0.45 25.83 -8.36
C HIS A 145 -0.87 26.54 -8.67
N PRO A 146 -1.07 27.78 -8.19
CA PRO A 146 -2.32 28.54 -8.40
C PRO A 146 -2.63 28.79 -9.87
N GLU A 147 -1.62 28.74 -10.74
CA GLU A 147 -1.74 28.88 -12.20
C GLU A 147 -2.44 27.69 -12.87
N TRP A 148 -2.52 26.54 -12.19
CA TRP A 148 -3.21 25.36 -12.70
C TRP A 148 -4.64 25.29 -12.19
N CYS A 149 -5.57 24.94 -13.08
CA CYS A 149 -6.91 24.57 -12.64
C CYS A 149 -6.87 23.24 -11.87
N TYR A 150 -7.81 23.08 -10.92
CA TYR A 150 -7.94 21.86 -10.11
C TYR A 150 -7.97 20.57 -10.95
N MET A 151 -8.63 20.60 -12.10
CA MET A 151 -8.74 19.44 -13.00
C MET A 151 -7.38 19.00 -13.55
N THR A 152 -6.49 19.94 -13.85
CA THR A 152 -5.10 19.64 -14.26
C THR A 152 -4.34 18.99 -13.11
N CYS A 153 -4.44 19.53 -11.89
CA CYS A 153 -3.81 18.95 -10.70
C CYS A 153 -4.29 17.51 -10.46
N ARG A 154 -5.60 17.26 -10.53
CA ARG A 154 -6.17 15.92 -10.36
C ARG A 154 -5.65 14.92 -11.40
N ARG A 155 -5.62 15.29 -12.69
CA ARG A 155 -5.09 14.43 -13.76
C ARG A 155 -3.60 14.13 -13.57
N ARG A 156 -2.81 15.10 -13.09
CA ARG A 156 -1.38 14.92 -12.78
C ARG A 156 -1.19 13.95 -11.62
N ILE A 157 -1.93 14.10 -10.52
CA ILE A 157 -1.90 13.15 -9.40
C ILE A 157 -2.24 11.74 -9.86
N ASP A 158 -3.29 11.58 -10.68
CA ASP A 158 -3.67 10.27 -11.23
C ASP A 158 -2.56 9.66 -12.09
N SER A 159 -1.92 10.46 -12.95
CA SER A 159 -0.85 10.01 -13.85
C SER A 159 0.42 9.64 -13.07
N TRP A 160 0.86 10.49 -12.14
CA TRP A 160 2.05 10.24 -11.32
C TRP A 160 1.87 9.03 -10.40
N LEU A 161 0.67 8.86 -9.84
CA LEU A 161 0.38 7.68 -9.02
C LEU A 161 0.41 6.40 -9.87
N SER A 162 -0.18 6.43 -11.06
CA SER A 162 -0.18 5.28 -11.97
C SER A 162 1.23 4.91 -12.43
N LEU A 163 2.05 5.91 -12.78
CA LEU A 163 3.45 5.73 -13.14
C LEU A 163 4.28 5.15 -11.98
N ALA A 164 4.10 5.67 -10.76
CA ALA A 164 4.82 5.16 -9.61
C ALA A 164 4.43 3.69 -9.31
N GLU A 165 3.14 3.35 -9.42
CA GLU A 165 2.66 1.97 -9.26
C GLU A 165 3.23 1.04 -10.35
N SER A 166 3.28 1.47 -11.61
CA SER A 166 3.84 0.67 -12.70
C SER A 166 5.33 0.41 -12.54
N MET A 167 6.11 1.44 -12.15
CA MET A 167 7.54 1.30 -11.89
C MET A 167 7.84 0.31 -10.76
N LEU A 168 7.01 0.29 -9.73
CA LEU A 168 7.20 -0.59 -8.58
C LEU A 168 6.75 -2.03 -8.83
N TYR A 169 5.86 -2.28 -9.79
CA TYR A 169 5.24 -3.59 -9.96
C TYR A 169 6.24 -4.72 -10.21
N ALA A 170 7.06 -4.62 -11.27
CA ALA A 170 7.99 -5.70 -11.63
C ALA A 170 9.07 -5.95 -10.55
N PRO A 171 9.78 -4.94 -10.03
CA PRO A 171 10.75 -5.15 -8.94
C PRO A 171 10.11 -5.74 -7.67
N MET A 172 8.85 -5.40 -7.39
CA MET A 172 8.10 -5.97 -6.27
C MET A 172 7.76 -7.44 -6.52
N CYS A 173 7.32 -7.79 -7.73
CA CYS A 173 7.08 -9.18 -8.13
C CYS A 173 8.34 -10.04 -7.95
N ASP A 174 9.49 -9.55 -8.44
CA ASP A 174 10.78 -10.24 -8.34
C ASP A 174 11.18 -10.49 -6.89
N LYS A 175 11.07 -9.47 -6.02
CA LYS A 175 11.43 -9.61 -4.60
C LYS A 175 10.52 -10.54 -3.82
N PHE A 176 9.28 -10.68 -4.23
CA PHE A 176 8.33 -11.60 -3.61
C PHE A 176 8.26 -12.97 -4.31
N GLY A 177 9.14 -13.24 -5.29
CA GLY A 177 9.12 -14.47 -6.08
C GLY A 177 7.76 -14.73 -6.75
N THR A 178 6.97 -13.68 -6.96
CA THR A 178 5.66 -13.77 -7.58
C THR A 178 5.89 -13.55 -9.06
N ASN A 179 5.67 -14.57 -9.88
CA ASN A 179 5.87 -14.47 -11.33
C ASN A 179 5.15 -13.21 -11.85
N SER A 180 5.86 -12.24 -12.42
CA SER A 180 5.27 -11.01 -12.97
C SER A 180 4.24 -11.34 -14.06
N ASP A 181 4.43 -12.49 -14.71
CA ASP A 181 3.53 -13.06 -15.72
C ASP A 181 2.32 -13.83 -15.15
N ARG A 182 2.16 -13.89 -13.82
CA ARG A 182 1.12 -14.70 -13.17
C ARG A 182 -0.31 -14.30 -13.55
N PHE A 183 -0.52 -13.05 -13.97
CA PHE A 183 -1.82 -12.52 -14.36
C PHE A 183 -2.04 -12.49 -15.88
N TYR A 184 -1.13 -13.05 -16.69
CA TYR A 184 -1.39 -13.26 -18.10
C TYR A 184 -2.37 -14.42 -18.28
N LEU A 185 -3.41 -14.21 -19.09
CA LEU A 185 -4.21 -15.31 -19.62
C LEU A 185 -3.28 -16.17 -20.48
N LYS A 186 -3.05 -17.43 -20.07
CA LYS A 186 -2.17 -18.36 -20.80
C LYS A 186 -2.73 -18.79 -22.16
N SER A 187 -4.01 -18.52 -22.42
CA SER A 187 -4.68 -18.64 -23.70
C SER A 187 -6.09 -18.05 -23.58
N GLU A 188 -6.61 -17.44 -24.65
CA GLU A 188 -8.04 -17.17 -24.75
C GLU A 188 -8.81 -18.49 -24.81
N PRO A 189 -10.03 -18.60 -24.25
CA PRO A 189 -10.87 -19.76 -24.47
C PRO A 189 -11.16 -19.86 -25.97
N VAL A 190 -10.79 -20.99 -26.57
CA VAL A 190 -11.24 -21.36 -27.92
C VAL A 190 -12.76 -21.54 -27.80
N ASN A 191 -13.51 -20.65 -28.43
CA ASN A 191 -14.94 -20.86 -28.63
C ASN A 191 -15.09 -21.86 -29.77
N ASP A 192 -15.51 -23.09 -29.45
CA ASP A 192 -16.09 -24.03 -30.42
C ASP A 192 -17.48 -23.56 -30.86
#